data_AF-A0A9X1ST62-F1
#
_entry.id   AF-A0A9X1ST62-F1
#
_cell.length_a   1.000
_cell.length_b   1.000
_cell.length_c   1.000
_cell.angle_alpha   90.00
_cell.angle_beta   90.00
_cell.angle_gamma   90.00
#
_symmetry.space_group_name_H-M   'P 1'
#
loop_
_entity.id
_entity.type
_entity.pdbx_description
1 polymer ?
#
loop_
_entity_poly.entity_id
_entity_poly.type
_entity_poly.pdbx_seq_one_letter_code
_entity_poly.pdbx_strand_id
1 'polypeptide(L)'
;MTGRSGDEVPVTVETTPEPAPDCPECGTQGILSALVPEPGGESRTVVLCEACDIDDPDGGPLVTYFAVHGAIGADTFEQGTALLANWLATAQEKNS
;
A
#
# COMPACT_ATOMS: atom_id res chain seq x y z
N MET A 1 -14.52 -33.71 -7.41
CA MET A 1 -13.80 -32.63 -8.11
C MET A 1 -13.36 -31.64 -7.05
N THR A 2 -12.06 -31.60 -6.76
CA THR A 2 -11.46 -30.71 -5.75
C THR A 2 -11.25 -29.32 -6.36
N GLY A 3 -12.05 -28.34 -5.95
CA GLY A 3 -11.76 -26.93 -6.19
C GLY A 3 -11.20 -26.33 -4.90
N ARG A 4 -9.89 -26.08 -4.86
CA ARG A 4 -9.26 -25.20 -3.87
C ARG A 4 -9.64 -23.78 -4.26
N SER A 5 -10.66 -23.22 -3.62
CA SER A 5 -10.91 -21.78 -3.68
C SER A 5 -9.74 -21.09 -2.99
N GLY A 6 -9.02 -20.25 -3.74
CA GLY A 6 -7.98 -19.38 -3.20
C GLY A 6 -8.58 -18.50 -2.13
N ASP A 7 -7.95 -18.50 -0.96
CA ASP A 7 -8.22 -17.56 0.12
C ASP A 7 -7.61 -16.23 -0.33
N GLU A 8 -8.38 -15.44 -1.10
CA GLU A 8 -8.04 -14.04 -1.34
C GLU A 8 -8.23 -13.34 0.00
N VAL A 9 -7.17 -13.27 0.80
CA VAL A 9 -7.18 -12.55 2.07
C VAL A 9 -7.58 -11.11 1.75
N PRO A 10 -8.77 -10.63 2.20
CA PRO A 10 -9.17 -9.27 1.93
C PRO A 10 -8.17 -8.34 2.62
N VAL A 11 -7.43 -7.58 1.82
CA VAL A 11 -6.55 -6.54 2.34
C VAL A 11 -7.45 -5.41 2.84
N THR A 12 -7.70 -5.39 4.15
CA THR A 12 -8.42 -4.30 4.80
C THR A 12 -7.47 -3.11 4.92
N VAL A 13 -7.65 -2.11 4.06
CA VAL A 13 -6.91 -0.85 4.14
C VAL A 13 -7.61 0.05 5.17
N GLU A 14 -7.19 -0.03 6.44
CA GLU A 14 -7.55 0.96 7.44
C GLU A 14 -6.66 2.19 7.25
N THR A 15 -7.23 3.28 6.72
CA THR A 15 -6.56 4.57 6.68
C THR A 15 -6.71 5.24 8.05
N THR A 16 -5.62 5.33 8.81
CA THR A 16 -5.60 6.09 10.06
C THR A 16 -5.79 7.58 9.75
N PRO A 17 -6.75 8.29 10.39
CA PRO A 17 -6.79 9.74 10.35
C PRO A 17 -5.65 10.28 11.24
N GLU A 18 -4.78 11.12 10.67
CA GLU A 18 -3.56 11.79 11.20
C GLU A 18 -2.37 11.49 10.27
N PRO A 19 -1.39 12.41 10.09
CA PRO A 19 -0.40 12.26 9.03
C PRO A 19 0.28 10.90 9.12
N ALA A 20 0.55 10.29 7.97
CA ALA A 20 1.21 9.00 7.93
C ALA A 20 2.48 9.04 8.81
N PRO A 21 2.89 7.94 9.44
CA PRO A 21 4.14 7.93 10.19
C PRO A 21 5.32 8.30 9.28
N ASP A 22 6.43 8.73 9.89
CA ASP A 22 7.70 8.84 9.18
C ASP A 22 8.10 7.50 8.57
N CYS A 23 8.70 7.55 7.39
CA CYS A 23 9.23 6.38 6.71
C CYS A 23 10.31 5.73 7.59
N PRO A 24 10.20 4.44 7.93
CA PRO A 24 11.18 3.76 8.79
C PRO A 24 12.57 3.66 8.13
N GLU A 25 12.65 3.75 6.80
CA GLU A 25 13.90 3.61 6.04
C GLU A 25 14.72 4.92 6.00
N CYS A 26 14.07 6.05 5.69
CA CYS A 26 14.75 7.32 5.48
C CYS A 26 14.39 8.43 6.49
N GLY A 27 13.38 8.20 7.34
CA GLY A 27 12.93 9.15 8.36
C GLY A 27 12.15 10.36 7.84
N THR A 28 11.79 10.41 6.55
CA THR A 28 10.93 11.46 6.01
C THR A 28 9.45 11.12 6.18
N GLN A 29 8.62 12.14 6.38
CA GLN A 29 7.16 12.03 6.43
C GLN A 29 6.59 11.15 5.30
N GLY A 30 5.84 10.11 5.66
CA GLY A 30 5.16 9.25 4.69
C GLY A 30 3.98 9.95 4.00
N ILE A 31 3.61 9.45 2.82
CA ILE A 31 2.40 9.88 2.10
C ILE A 31 1.17 9.15 2.65
N LEU A 32 1.30 7.84 2.84
CA LEU A 32 0.26 6.98 3.40
C LEU A 32 0.88 5.82 4.18
N SER A 33 0.10 5.23 5.07
CA SER A 33 0.44 3.95 5.70
C SER A 33 -0.71 2.96 5.55
N ALA A 34 -0.37 1.69 5.47
CA ALA A 34 -1.33 0.59 5.43
C ALA A 34 -0.91 -0.53 6.38
N LEU A 35 -1.91 -1.22 6.93
CA LEU A 35 -1.70 -2.47 7.66
C LEU A 35 -1.79 -3.64 6.70
N VAL A 36 -0.75 -4.45 6.67
CA VAL A 36 -0.57 -5.58 5.76
C VAL A 36 -0.57 -6.85 6.62
N PRO A 37 -1.53 -7.76 6.42
CA PRO A 37 -1.60 -9.00 7.20
C PRO A 37 -0.50 -9.96 6.76
N GLU A 38 0.25 -10.52 7.71
CA GLU A 38 1.33 -11.47 7.47
C GLU A 38 0.88 -12.92 7.72
N PRO A 39 1.54 -13.91 7.09
CA PRO A 39 1.30 -15.33 7.35
C PRO A 39 1.74 -15.68 8.79
N GLY A 40 0.77 -15.69 9.70
CA GLY A 40 1.01 -15.83 11.14
C GLY A 40 -0.03 -15.13 12.00
N GLY A 41 -0.86 -14.27 11.39
CA GLY A 41 -1.95 -13.55 12.05
C GLY A 41 -1.51 -12.20 12.64
N GLU A 42 -0.23 -11.90 12.59
CA GLU A 42 0.31 -10.57 12.89
C GLU A 42 0.11 -9.67 11.67
N SER A 43 -0.09 -8.38 11.89
CA SER A 43 -0.11 -7.37 10.82
C SER A 43 1.10 -6.47 10.97
N ARG A 44 1.67 -6.06 9.84
CA ARG A 44 2.76 -5.06 9.82
C ARG A 44 2.30 -3.78 9.16
N THR A 45 2.84 -2.67 9.63
CA THR A 45 2.62 -1.37 9.00
C THR A 45 3.62 -1.18 7.88
N VAL A 46 3.14 -0.82 6.69
CA VAL A 46 3.96 -0.38 5.56
C VAL A 46 3.66 1.09 5.27
N VAL A 47 4.67 1.83 4.83
CA VAL A 47 4.58 3.28 4.61
C VAL A 47 4.99 3.56 3.16
N LEU A 48 4.13 4.24 2.40
CA LEU A 48 4.52 4.79 1.10
C LEU A 48 5.30 6.08 1.36
N CYS A 49 6.51 6.15 0.85
CA CYS A 49 7.40 7.28 1.00
C CYS A 49 7.84 7.79 -0.37
N GLU A 50 7.67 9.08 -0.63
CA GLU A 50 8.16 9.68 -1.87
C GLU A 50 9.64 9.40 -2.12
N ALA A 51 10.49 9.61 -1.11
CA ALA A 51 11.93 9.47 -1.26
C ALA A 51 12.39 8.03 -1.53
N CYS A 52 11.70 7.03 -0.99
CA CYS A 52 12.07 5.62 -1.13
C CYS A 52 11.37 4.92 -2.30
N ASP A 53 10.12 5.30 -2.60
CA ASP A 53 9.26 4.57 -3.52
C ASP A 53 9.13 5.25 -4.90
N ILE A 54 9.62 6.47 -5.11
CA ILE A 54 9.45 7.17 -6.41
C ILE A 54 10.00 6.38 -7.62
N ASP A 55 11.10 5.66 -7.42
CA ASP A 55 11.74 4.82 -8.44
C ASP A 55 11.35 3.33 -8.34
N ASP A 56 10.53 2.95 -7.35
CA ASP A 56 9.98 1.60 -7.22
C ASP A 56 8.90 1.40 -8.31
N PRO A 57 8.92 0.30 -9.08
CA PRO A 57 7.97 0.09 -10.18
C PRO A 57 6.51 0.02 -9.72
N ASP A 58 6.27 -0.37 -8.47
CA ASP A 58 4.93 -0.54 -7.91
C ASP A 58 4.54 0.64 -6.99
N GLY A 59 5.53 1.26 -6.32
CA GLY A 59 5.35 2.43 -5.48
C GLY A 59 5.34 3.76 -6.23
N GLY A 60 6.18 3.95 -7.24
CA GLY A 60 6.35 5.20 -7.97
C GLY A 60 5.09 5.72 -8.67
N PRO A 61 4.31 4.84 -9.34
CA PRO A 61 3.00 5.21 -9.87
C PRO A 61 2.03 5.69 -8.79
N LEU A 62 2.05 5.08 -7.60
CA LEU A 62 1.18 5.47 -6.48
C LEU A 62 1.64 6.81 -5.87
N VAL A 63 2.94 7.04 -5.72
CA VAL A 63 3.51 8.34 -5.33
C VAL A 63 3.05 9.44 -6.31
N THR A 64 3.19 9.18 -7.61
CA THR A 64 2.76 10.11 -8.67
C THR A 64 1.25 10.37 -8.59
N TYR A 65 0.44 9.34 -8.36
CA TYR A 65 -1.00 9.47 -8.20
C TYR A 65 -1.35 10.41 -7.03
N PHE A 66 -0.75 10.23 -5.86
CA PHE A 66 -1.00 11.10 -4.71
C PHE A 66 -0.48 12.52 -4.91
N ALA A 67 0.63 12.72 -5.63
CA ALA A 67 1.10 14.05 -5.99
C ALA A 67 0.11 14.81 -6.90
N VAL A 68 -0.58 14.10 -7.80
CA VAL A 68 -1.53 14.70 -8.75
C VAL A 68 -2.92 14.88 -8.14
N HIS A 69 -3.41 13.88 -7.41
CA HIS A 69 -4.81 13.81 -6.96
C HIS A 69 -5.00 14.11 -5.47
N GLY A 70 -3.95 13.99 -4.65
CA GLY A 70 -3.98 14.19 -3.20
C GLY A 70 -4.70 13.09 -2.41
N ALA A 71 -5.75 12.49 -2.96
CA ALA A 71 -6.50 11.39 -2.36
C ALA A 71 -7.18 10.50 -3.42
N ILE A 72 -7.55 9.29 -3.02
CA ILE A 72 -8.44 8.44 -3.82
C ILE A 72 -9.87 8.97 -3.66
N GLY A 73 -10.42 9.56 -4.72
CA GLY A 73 -11.79 10.09 -4.77
C GLY A 73 -12.70 9.22 -5.63
N ALA A 74 -14.00 9.55 -5.68
CA ALA A 74 -14.97 8.80 -6.47
C ALA A 74 -14.60 8.72 -7.96
N ASP A 75 -14.10 9.82 -8.53
CA ASP A 75 -13.74 9.91 -9.96
C ASP A 75 -12.43 9.18 -10.29
N THR A 76 -11.59 8.92 -9.28
CA THR A 76 -10.27 8.32 -9.43
C THR A 76 -10.15 6.98 -8.72
N PHE A 77 -11.29 6.42 -8.26
CA PHE A 77 -11.34 5.25 -7.38
C PHE A 77 -10.75 4.01 -8.03
N GLU A 78 -11.19 3.68 -9.26
CA GLU A 78 -10.71 2.48 -9.98
C GLU A 78 -9.19 2.53 -10.18
N GLN A 79 -8.67 3.64 -10.68
CA GLN A 79 -7.24 3.82 -10.88
C GLN A 79 -6.46 3.79 -9.55
N GLY A 80 -6.91 4.55 -8.55
CA GLY A 80 -6.21 4.66 -7.26
C GLY A 80 -6.17 3.34 -6.51
N THR A 81 -7.28 2.60 -6.49
CA THR A 81 -7.36 1.28 -5.84
C THR A 81 -6.54 0.23 -6.57
N ALA A 82 -6.47 0.26 -7.90
CA ALA A 82 -5.61 -0.65 -8.66
C ALA A 82 -4.12 -0.44 -8.33
N LEU A 83 -3.66 0.83 -8.28
CA LEU A 83 -2.29 1.16 -7.90
C LEU A 83 -1.99 0.75 -6.45
N LEU A 84 -2.93 1.03 -5.54
CA LEU A 84 -2.80 0.65 -4.13
C LEU A 84 -2.71 -0.87 -3.96
N ALA A 85 -3.56 -1.63 -4.64
CA ALA A 85 -3.54 -3.09 -4.58
C ALA A 85 -2.21 -3.67 -5.08
N ASN A 86 -1.66 -3.13 -6.17
CA ASN A 86 -0.38 -3.58 -6.72
C ASN A 86 0.78 -3.32 -5.74
N TRP A 87 0.87 -2.11 -5.19
CA TRP A 87 1.88 -1.78 -4.18
C TRP A 87 1.76 -2.64 -2.92
N LEU A 88 0.54 -2.92 -2.44
CA LEU A 88 0.33 -3.78 -1.27
C LEU A 88 0.70 -5.25 -1.56
N ALA A 89 0.48 -5.73 -2.78
CA ALA A 89 0.90 -7.07 -3.17
C ALA A 89 2.43 -7.22 -3.10
N THR A 90 3.20 -6.25 -3.58
CA THR A 90 4.67 -6.34 -3.51
C THR A 90 5.20 -6.10 -2.10
N ALA A 91 4.49 -5.29 -1.30
CA ALA A 91 4.77 -5.16 0.11
C ALA A 91 4.60 -6.50 0.87
N GLN A 92 3.71 -7.39 0.45
CA GLN A 92 3.60 -8.75 1.00
C GLN A 92 4.78 -9.64 0.59
N GLU A 93 5.30 -9.47 -0.62
CA GLU A 93 6.34 -10.35 -1.20
C GLU A 93 7.77 -10.01 -0.77
N LYS A 94 8.06 -8.80 -0.29
CA LYS A 94 9.40 -8.34 0.18
C LYS A 94 9.92 -9.07 1.45
N ASN A 95 9.38 -10.25 1.79
CA ASN A 95 9.71 -11.12 2.94
C ASN A 95 10.25 -12.53 2.55
N SER A 96 10.69 -12.74 1.30
CA SER A 96 11.37 -14.00 0.89
C SER A 96 12.89 -13.86 0.78
#